data_AF-A0A2M6XWN5-F1
#
_entry.id   AF-A0A2M6XWN5-F1
#
_cell.length_a   1.000
_cell.length_b   1.000
_cell.length_c   1.000
_cell.angle_alpha   90.00
_cell.angle_beta   90.00
_cell.angle_gamma   90.00
#
_symmetry.space_group_name_H-M   'P 1'
#
loop_
_entity.id
_entity.type
_entity.pdbx_description
1 polymer ?
#
loop_
_entity_poly.entity_id
_entity_poly.type
_entity_poly.pdbx_seq_one_letter_code
_entity_poly.pdbx_strand_id
1 'polypeptide(L)'
;MKALLGMLVFCMAQLSWAVEPEAEAADVSYTVQQGDTLGSLARGKLDVPGRWRDVAHYNQLPDPDRIKPGQVLRIKPLWLKAESGVLKVEAVTGQASAQGRALKVGDTVAVGAEVQTEMGSALRLRAPDGSQVDLQEASQIQVEKLEQREGGVFVSVLRLLAGQLEAFKVKRATGMADMAVNARNATLG
;
A
#
# COMPACT_ATOMS: atom_id res chain seq x y z
N MET A 1 11.85 -61.11 43.77
CA MET A 1 10.57 -60.54 43.30
C MET A 1 10.31 -59.22 44.01
N LYS A 2 10.43 -58.11 43.28
CA LYS A 2 9.65 -56.85 43.38
C LYS A 2 10.37 -55.80 42.52
N ALA A 3 9.90 -55.69 41.29
CA ALA A 3 10.35 -54.69 40.32
C ALA A 3 9.74 -53.33 40.68
N LEU A 4 10.56 -52.28 40.62
CA LEU A 4 10.11 -50.89 40.63
C LEU A 4 10.32 -50.33 39.23
N LEU A 5 9.20 -50.20 38.52
CA LEU A 5 9.06 -49.73 37.15
C LEU A 5 9.07 -48.19 37.18
N GLY A 6 10.15 -47.58 36.69
CA GLY A 6 10.24 -46.14 36.50
C GLY A 6 9.52 -45.73 35.21
N MET A 7 8.36 -45.09 35.34
CA MET A 7 7.58 -44.56 34.22
C MET A 7 8.09 -43.18 33.85
N LEU A 8 8.86 -43.10 32.76
CA LEU A 8 9.42 -41.86 32.22
C LEU A 8 8.41 -41.27 31.23
N VAL A 9 7.70 -40.22 31.65
CA VAL A 9 6.73 -39.50 30.81
C VAL A 9 7.50 -38.60 29.84
N PHE A 10 7.56 -39.01 28.58
CA PHE A 10 8.11 -38.23 27.48
C PHE A 10 7.06 -37.19 27.05
N CYS A 11 7.20 -35.96 27.57
CA CYS A 11 6.37 -34.83 27.17
C CYS A 11 6.75 -34.41 25.75
N MET A 12 6.01 -34.89 24.74
CA MET A 12 6.10 -34.35 23.38
C MET A 12 5.55 -32.92 23.39
N ALA A 13 6.44 -31.93 23.43
CA ALA A 13 6.08 -30.55 23.15
C ALA A 13 5.68 -30.45 21.67
N GLN A 14 4.37 -30.48 21.41
CA GLN A 14 3.84 -30.19 20.09
C GLN A 14 4.06 -28.70 19.84
N LEU A 15 4.98 -28.35 18.94
CA LEU A 15 5.05 -27.02 18.37
C LEU A 15 3.79 -26.85 17.50
N SER A 16 2.71 -26.36 18.10
CA SER A 16 1.60 -25.80 17.38
C SER A 16 2.12 -24.56 16.65
N TRP A 17 2.39 -24.71 15.35
CA TRP A 17 2.51 -23.57 14.46
C TRP A 17 1.15 -22.87 14.47
N ALA A 18 1.00 -21.86 15.30
CA ALA A 18 -0.08 -20.91 15.19
C ALA A 18 0.16 -20.14 13.90
N VAL A 19 -0.60 -20.47 12.85
CA VAL A 19 -0.77 -19.57 11.71
C VAL A 19 -1.52 -18.37 12.27
N GLU A 20 -0.81 -17.28 12.58
CA GLU A 20 -1.46 -16.02 12.94
C GLU A 20 -2.42 -15.66 11.79
N PRO A 21 -3.70 -15.36 12.08
CA PRO A 21 -4.64 -14.97 11.05
C PRO A 21 -4.08 -13.72 10.36
N GLU A 22 -3.84 -13.84 9.07
CA GLU A 22 -3.43 -12.74 8.23
C GLU A 22 -4.50 -11.66 8.34
N ALA A 23 -4.17 -10.53 8.96
CA ALA A 23 -5.14 -9.47 9.24
C ALA A 23 -5.71 -8.99 7.90
N GLU A 24 -6.95 -9.34 7.58
CA GLU A 24 -7.62 -8.85 6.37
C GLU A 24 -7.84 -7.34 6.53
N ALA A 25 -7.71 -6.61 5.43
CA ALA A 25 -7.96 -5.18 5.42
C ALA A 25 -9.40 -4.87 5.84
N ALA A 26 -9.56 -3.87 6.70
CA ALA A 26 -10.88 -3.40 7.07
C ALA A 26 -11.64 -2.83 5.86
N ASP A 27 -12.93 -3.13 5.78
CA ASP A 27 -13.80 -2.56 4.76
C ASP A 27 -13.96 -1.05 4.94
N VAL A 28 -14.18 -0.36 3.82
CA VAL A 28 -14.64 1.03 3.81
C VAL A 28 -16.16 1.05 3.94
N SER A 29 -16.65 1.81 4.91
CA SER A 29 -18.09 1.99 5.12
C SER A 29 -18.59 3.23 4.37
N TYR A 30 -19.59 3.05 3.53
CA TYR A 30 -20.26 4.14 2.80
C TYR A 30 -21.71 4.27 3.24
N THR A 31 -22.10 5.47 3.69
CA THR A 31 -23.51 5.76 4.00
C THR A 31 -24.19 6.31 2.76
N VAL A 32 -25.20 5.59 2.29
CA VAL A 32 -25.99 5.96 1.10
C VAL A 32 -26.65 7.32 1.32
N GLN A 33 -26.47 8.22 0.35
CA GLN A 33 -27.02 9.58 0.36
C GLN A 33 -28.33 9.66 -0.43
N GLN A 34 -29.05 10.76 -0.26
CA GLN A 34 -30.27 10.99 -1.06
C GLN A 34 -29.92 11.10 -2.55
N GLY A 35 -30.58 10.28 -3.37
CA GLY A 35 -30.36 10.24 -4.82
C GLY A 35 -29.26 9.28 -5.27
N ASP A 36 -28.60 8.58 -4.35
CA ASP A 36 -27.64 7.55 -4.71
C ASP A 36 -28.31 6.32 -5.33
N THR A 37 -27.60 5.74 -6.29
CA THR A 37 -27.84 4.40 -6.83
C THR A 37 -26.52 3.64 -6.75
N LEU A 38 -26.55 2.30 -6.77
CA LEU A 38 -25.29 1.55 -6.85
C LEU A 38 -24.50 1.88 -8.13
N GLY A 39 -25.19 2.21 -9.23
CA GLY A 39 -24.56 2.63 -10.47
C GLY A 39 -23.93 4.04 -10.42
N SER A 40 -24.50 5.00 -9.67
CA SER A 40 -23.86 6.31 -9.45
C SER A 40 -22.67 6.18 -8.51
N LEU A 41 -22.83 5.41 -7.43
CA LEU A 41 -21.75 5.08 -6.50
C LEU A 41 -20.57 4.43 -7.21
N ALA A 42 -20.83 3.44 -8.07
CA ALA A 42 -19.78 2.75 -8.81
C ALA A 42 -19.01 3.68 -9.76
N ARG A 43 -19.71 4.57 -10.47
CA ARG A 43 -19.05 5.55 -11.35
C ARG A 43 -18.24 6.59 -10.58
N GLY A 44 -18.69 6.96 -9.38
CA GLY A 44 -18.03 7.98 -8.57
C GLY A 44 -16.85 7.47 -7.76
N LYS A 45 -16.97 6.27 -7.17
CA LYS A 45 -16.03 5.78 -6.15
C LYS A 45 -15.28 4.51 -6.52
N LEU A 46 -15.81 3.67 -7.40
CA LEU A 46 -15.19 2.38 -7.69
C LEU A 46 -14.21 2.49 -8.86
N ASP A 47 -13.25 1.58 -8.92
CA ASP A 47 -12.24 1.52 -9.97
C ASP A 47 -12.83 1.14 -11.34
N VAL A 48 -13.88 0.32 -11.37
CA VAL A 48 -14.61 -0.04 -12.60
C VAL A 48 -16.12 0.15 -12.43
N PRO A 49 -16.82 0.74 -13.42
CA PRO A 49 -18.26 1.01 -13.31
C PRO A 49 -19.13 -0.23 -13.06
N GLY A 50 -18.71 -1.42 -13.51
CA GLY A 50 -19.45 -2.67 -13.35
C GLY A 50 -19.43 -3.25 -11.93
N ARG A 51 -18.55 -2.74 -11.05
CA ARG A 51 -18.31 -3.27 -9.70
C ARG A 51 -19.46 -3.03 -8.72
N TRP A 52 -20.49 -2.30 -9.13
CA TRP A 52 -21.74 -2.19 -8.38
C TRP A 52 -22.35 -3.56 -8.05
N ARG A 53 -22.17 -4.57 -8.93
CA ARG A 53 -22.64 -5.94 -8.71
C ARG A 53 -21.90 -6.62 -7.57
N ASP A 54 -20.59 -6.44 -7.52
CA ASP A 54 -19.74 -6.99 -6.46
C ASP A 54 -20.08 -6.34 -5.12
N VAL A 55 -20.32 -5.02 -5.10
CA VAL A 55 -20.81 -4.31 -3.91
C VAL A 55 -22.17 -4.84 -3.47
N ALA A 56 -23.11 -5.05 -4.40
CA ALA A 56 -24.42 -5.59 -4.07
C ALA A 56 -24.33 -7.00 -3.47
N HIS A 57 -23.56 -7.88 -4.10
CA HIS A 57 -23.36 -9.25 -3.65
C HIS A 57 -22.68 -9.29 -2.27
N TYR A 58 -21.63 -8.51 -2.08
CA TYR A 58 -20.88 -8.44 -0.82
C TYR A 58 -21.71 -7.96 0.36
N ASN A 59 -22.63 -7.03 0.10
CA ASN A 59 -23.58 -6.51 1.08
C ASN A 59 -24.86 -7.35 1.19
N GLN A 60 -24.97 -8.45 0.43
CA GLN A 60 -26.13 -9.33 0.42
C GLN A 60 -27.45 -8.57 0.18
N LEU A 61 -27.42 -7.61 -0.75
CA LEU A 61 -28.58 -6.77 -1.03
C LEU A 61 -29.69 -7.61 -1.69
N PRO A 62 -30.90 -7.66 -1.10
CA PRO A 62 -32.02 -8.42 -1.69
C PRO A 62 -32.44 -7.88 -3.06
N ASP A 63 -32.33 -6.56 -3.23
CA ASP A 63 -32.63 -5.86 -4.47
C ASP A 63 -31.56 -4.77 -4.71
N PRO A 64 -30.61 -5.00 -5.64
CA PRO A 64 -29.54 -4.05 -5.95
C PRO A 64 -30.03 -2.68 -6.46
N ASP A 65 -31.24 -2.60 -7.01
CA ASP A 65 -31.80 -1.35 -7.54
C ASP A 65 -32.45 -0.49 -6.44
N ARG A 66 -32.53 -0.99 -5.20
CA ARG A 66 -33.26 -0.34 -4.10
C ARG A 66 -32.43 -0.16 -2.84
N ILE A 67 -31.34 0.61 -2.95
CA ILE A 67 -30.62 1.14 -1.78
C ILE A 67 -31.37 2.35 -1.19
N LYS A 68 -31.30 2.52 0.14
CA LYS A 68 -32.02 3.60 0.85
C LYS A 68 -31.05 4.60 1.48
N PRO A 69 -31.37 5.90 1.50
CA PRO A 69 -30.57 6.88 2.25
C PRO A 69 -30.38 6.46 3.71
N GLY A 70 -29.17 6.62 4.23
CA GLY A 70 -28.77 6.19 5.58
C GLY A 70 -28.36 4.72 5.68
N GLN A 71 -28.58 3.90 4.65
CA GLN A 71 -28.05 2.54 4.60
C GLN A 71 -26.53 2.55 4.52
N VAL A 72 -25.86 1.69 5.30
CA VAL A 72 -24.40 1.54 5.25
C VAL A 72 -24.04 0.37 4.33
N LEU A 73 -23.19 0.63 3.36
CA LEU A 73 -22.60 -0.35 2.45
C LEU A 73 -21.13 -0.56 2.80
N ARG A 74 -20.70 -1.82 2.85
CA ARG A 74 -19.30 -2.21 2.98
C ARG A 74 -18.67 -2.34 1.61
N ILE A 75 -17.51 -1.73 1.43
CA ILE A 75 -16.79 -1.72 0.15
C ILE A 75 -15.35 -2.15 0.44
N LYS A 76 -14.87 -3.17 -0.27
CA LYS A 76 -13.47 -3.58 -0.14
C LYS A 76 -12.55 -2.45 -0.64
N PRO A 77 -11.47 -2.10 0.07
CA PRO A 77 -10.55 -1.03 -0.34
C PRO A 77 -10.01 -1.19 -1.77
N LEU A 78 -9.73 -2.43 -2.19
CA LEU A 78 -9.27 -2.76 -3.55
C LEU A 78 -10.31 -2.47 -4.66
N TRP A 79 -11.55 -2.17 -4.28
CA TRP A 79 -12.64 -1.81 -5.18
C TRP A 79 -12.77 -0.33 -5.42
N LEU A 80 -12.13 0.47 -4.58
CA LEU A 80 -12.15 1.90 -4.68
C LEU A 80 -11.17 2.36 -5.76
N LYS A 81 -11.52 3.46 -6.41
CA LYS A 81 -10.70 4.12 -7.41
C LYS A 81 -9.37 4.54 -6.78
N ALA A 82 -8.28 4.38 -7.53
CA ALA A 82 -6.99 4.91 -7.14
C ALA A 82 -6.90 6.41 -7.41
N GLU A 83 -6.31 7.11 -6.45
CA GLU A 83 -5.88 8.51 -6.55
C GLU A 83 -4.36 8.57 -6.61
N SER A 84 -3.83 9.63 -7.20
CA SER A 84 -2.39 9.84 -7.25
C SER A 84 -1.84 10.16 -5.87
N GLY A 85 -0.82 9.42 -5.45
CA GLY A 85 -0.04 9.71 -4.25
C GLY A 85 1.14 10.65 -4.52
N VAL A 86 1.86 11.00 -3.47
CA VAL A 86 3.13 11.74 -3.52
C VAL A 86 4.14 11.12 -2.57
N LEU A 87 5.43 11.20 -2.90
CA LEU A 87 6.49 11.01 -1.93
C LEU A 87 6.73 12.33 -1.20
N LYS A 88 6.97 12.28 0.11
CA LYS A 88 7.36 13.44 0.92
C LYS A 88 8.86 13.43 1.16
N VAL A 89 9.51 14.58 1.01
CA VAL A 89 10.93 14.73 1.34
C VAL A 89 11.06 14.88 2.86
N GLU A 90 11.70 13.91 3.50
CA GLU A 90 11.88 13.92 4.95
C GLU A 90 13.26 14.41 5.37
N ALA A 91 14.30 14.13 4.57
CA ALA A 91 15.65 14.60 4.83
C ALA A 91 16.38 14.86 3.51
N VAL A 92 17.20 15.91 3.50
CA VAL A 92 18.13 16.24 2.42
C VAL A 92 19.48 16.55 3.06
N THR A 93 20.52 15.84 2.62
CA THR A 93 21.92 16.14 2.92
C THR A 93 22.61 16.48 1.60
N GLY A 94 23.31 17.62 1.52
CA GLY A 94 23.91 18.07 0.26
C GLY A 94 22.86 18.59 -0.72
N GLN A 95 22.96 18.17 -1.99
CA GLN A 95 22.10 18.62 -3.08
C GLN A 95 21.26 17.47 -3.64
N ALA A 96 19.95 17.69 -3.67
CA ALA A 96 18.98 16.82 -4.33
C ALA A 96 18.01 17.67 -5.14
N SER A 97 17.52 17.14 -6.25
CA SER A 97 16.53 17.83 -7.08
C SER A 97 15.51 16.87 -7.67
N ALA A 98 14.32 17.39 -7.96
CA ALA A 98 13.29 16.69 -8.72
C ALA A 98 12.91 17.54 -9.93
N GLN A 99 12.97 16.96 -11.12
CA GLN A 99 12.73 17.67 -12.39
C GLN A 99 13.56 18.96 -12.51
N GLY A 100 14.83 18.92 -12.08
CA GLY A 100 15.74 20.06 -12.06
C GLY A 100 15.49 21.11 -10.97
N ARG A 101 14.40 21.00 -10.19
CA ARG A 101 14.13 21.87 -9.04
C ARG A 101 14.79 21.31 -7.78
N ALA A 102 15.61 22.11 -7.10
CA ALA A 102 16.19 21.73 -5.81
C ALA A 102 15.10 21.35 -4.79
N LEU A 103 15.30 20.24 -4.10
CA LEU A 103 14.40 19.70 -3.09
C LEU A 103 14.79 20.18 -1.69
N LYS A 104 13.78 20.41 -0.85
CA LYS A 104 13.93 20.71 0.58
C LYS A 104 13.02 19.81 1.41
N VAL A 105 13.34 19.65 2.69
CA VAL A 105 12.48 18.94 3.64
C VAL A 105 11.07 19.55 3.63
N GLY A 106 10.05 18.70 3.55
CA GLY A 106 8.65 19.09 3.42
C GLY A 106 8.14 19.17 1.99
N ASP A 107 9.03 19.19 0.98
CA ASP A 107 8.62 19.14 -0.41
C ASP A 107 7.94 17.80 -0.76
N THR A 108 7.18 17.80 -1.84
CA THR A 108 6.56 16.60 -2.39
C THR A 108 7.09 16.28 -3.79
N VAL A 109 7.22 15.00 -4.08
CA VAL A 109 7.57 14.46 -5.40
C VAL A 109 6.40 13.64 -5.93
N ALA A 110 5.91 14.01 -7.11
CA ALA A 110 4.78 13.36 -7.76
C ALA A 110 5.23 12.27 -8.75
N VAL A 111 4.28 11.47 -9.22
CA VAL A 111 4.47 10.53 -10.33
C VAL A 111 5.03 11.25 -11.58
N GLY A 112 5.89 10.56 -12.31
CA GLY A 112 6.59 11.08 -13.49
C GLY A 112 7.84 11.91 -13.17
N ALA A 113 8.03 12.33 -11.92
CA ALA A 113 9.22 13.08 -11.54
C ALA A 113 10.48 12.21 -11.61
N GLU A 114 11.53 12.79 -12.17
CA GLU A 114 12.89 12.29 -12.06
C GLU A 114 13.57 12.99 -10.89
N VAL A 115 14.11 12.20 -9.96
CA VAL A 115 14.77 12.68 -8.75
C VAL A 115 16.23 12.30 -8.82
N GLN A 116 17.10 13.24 -8.48
CA GLN A 116 18.55 13.04 -8.51
C GLN A 116 19.23 13.59 -7.26
N THR A 117 20.30 12.93 -6.84
CA THR A 117 21.23 13.34 -5.78
C THR A 117 22.62 13.53 -6.38
N GLU A 118 23.33 14.58 -5.96
CA GLU A 118 24.70 14.82 -6.40
C GLU A 118 25.72 13.99 -5.58
N MET A 119 27.02 14.12 -5.88
CA MET A 119 28.08 13.55 -5.05
C MET A 119 28.04 14.14 -3.63
N GLY A 120 28.35 13.34 -2.63
CA GLY A 120 28.30 13.70 -1.21
C GLY A 120 26.90 14.02 -0.67
N SER A 121 25.85 13.67 -1.42
CA SER A 121 24.46 14.02 -1.11
C SER A 121 23.62 12.79 -0.77
N ALA A 122 22.56 12.97 0.00
CA ALA A 122 21.61 11.92 0.32
C ALA A 122 20.20 12.49 0.43
N LEU A 123 19.20 11.68 0.09
CA LEU A 123 17.80 12.08 0.11
C LEU A 123 16.95 10.97 0.71
N ARG A 124 16.13 11.32 1.70
CA ARG A 124 15.12 10.43 2.28
C ARG A 124 13.73 10.87 1.86
N LEU A 125 12.98 9.93 1.30
CA LEU A 125 11.61 10.10 0.87
C LEU A 125 10.69 9.17 1.67
N ARG A 126 9.50 9.66 2.04
CA ARG A 126 8.42 8.85 2.61
C ARG A 126 7.31 8.65 1.59
N ALA A 127 6.94 7.41 1.34
CA ALA A 127 5.80 7.03 0.51
C ALA A 127 4.46 7.18 1.26
N PRO A 128 3.32 7.22 0.56
CA PRO A 128 2.00 7.41 1.18
C PRO A 128 1.62 6.36 2.23
N ASP A 129 2.09 5.12 2.09
CA ASP A 129 1.90 4.03 3.04
C ASP A 129 2.78 4.14 4.31
N GLY A 130 3.70 5.12 4.32
CA GLY A 130 4.68 5.32 5.37
C GLY A 130 6.03 4.63 5.11
N SER A 131 6.16 3.86 4.04
CA SER A 131 7.43 3.25 3.62
C SER A 131 8.48 4.31 3.32
N GLN A 132 9.75 3.97 3.53
CA GLN A 132 10.86 4.90 3.39
C GLN A 132 11.73 4.50 2.19
N VAL A 133 12.24 5.51 1.48
CA VAL A 133 13.13 5.33 0.34
C VAL A 133 14.32 6.28 0.53
N ASP A 134 15.50 5.71 0.68
CA ASP A 134 16.75 6.43 0.87
C ASP A 134 17.56 6.35 -0.43
N LEU A 135 17.82 7.50 -1.05
CA LEU A 135 18.74 7.63 -2.18
C LEU A 135 20.10 8.04 -1.65
N GLN A 136 21.12 7.30 -2.07
CA GLN A 136 22.52 7.64 -1.77
C GLN A 136 23.04 8.71 -2.73
N GLU A 137 24.31 9.06 -2.62
CA GLU A 137 24.95 10.02 -3.51
C GLU A 137 24.96 9.55 -4.97
N ALA A 138 25.10 10.50 -5.90
CA ALA A 138 25.21 10.24 -7.34
C ALA A 138 24.14 9.26 -7.87
N SER A 139 22.90 9.42 -7.40
CA SER A 139 21.80 8.51 -7.69
C SER A 139 20.68 9.22 -8.44
N GLN A 140 19.97 8.47 -9.28
CA GLN A 140 18.89 8.99 -10.11
C GLN A 140 17.76 7.96 -10.19
N ILE A 141 16.54 8.41 -9.89
CA ILE A 141 15.34 7.59 -9.98
C ILE A 141 14.24 8.29 -10.76
N GLN A 142 13.31 7.51 -11.28
CA GLN A 142 12.03 7.99 -11.76
C GLN A 142 10.89 7.43 -10.92
N VAL A 143 9.93 8.27 -10.57
CA VAL A 143 8.70 7.84 -9.91
C VAL A 143 7.72 7.34 -10.98
N GLU A 144 7.59 6.02 -11.15
CA GLU A 144 6.75 5.45 -12.21
C GLU A 144 5.27 5.42 -11.82
N LYS A 145 4.99 5.10 -10.55
CA LYS A 145 3.63 4.94 -10.07
C LYS A 145 3.52 5.27 -8.59
N LEU A 146 2.51 6.05 -8.24
CA LEU A 146 2.08 6.31 -6.86
C LEU A 146 0.56 6.29 -6.83
N GLU A 147 -0.01 5.22 -6.30
CA GLU A 147 -1.45 5.11 -6.09
C GLU A 147 -1.75 5.00 -4.60
N GLN A 148 -2.82 5.66 -4.19
CA GLN A 148 -3.45 5.48 -2.91
C GLN A 148 -4.96 5.33 -3.14
N ARG A 149 -5.60 4.43 -2.40
CA ARG A 149 -7.05 4.26 -2.40
C ARG A 149 -7.57 4.57 -1.00
N GLU A 150 -8.81 5.05 -0.95
CA GLU A 150 -9.58 5.07 0.29
C GLU A 150 -9.56 3.65 0.92
N GLY A 151 -9.49 3.55 2.25
CA GLY A 151 -9.29 2.27 2.93
C GLY A 151 -7.83 1.80 3.03
N GLY A 152 -6.87 2.59 2.56
CA GLY A 152 -5.45 2.41 2.89
C GLY A 152 -4.72 1.36 2.05
N VAL A 153 -5.12 1.22 0.78
CA VAL A 153 -4.35 0.49 -0.24
C VAL A 153 -3.37 1.44 -0.90
N PHE A 154 -2.11 1.04 -1.01
CA PHE A 154 -1.04 1.85 -1.58
C PHE A 154 -0.21 1.06 -2.57
N VAL A 155 0.20 1.70 -3.66
CA VAL A 155 1.14 1.12 -4.63
C VAL A 155 2.19 2.18 -4.97
N SER A 156 3.46 1.87 -4.71
CA SER A 156 4.60 2.70 -5.07
C SER A 156 5.53 1.93 -5.99
N VAL A 157 5.77 2.44 -7.20
CA VAL A 157 6.74 1.86 -8.15
C VAL A 157 7.76 2.92 -8.51
N LEU A 158 9.01 2.63 -8.21
CA LEU A 158 10.15 3.49 -8.52
C LEU A 158 11.05 2.79 -9.52
N ARG A 159 11.69 3.55 -10.39
CA ARG A 159 12.74 3.05 -11.27
C ARG A 159 14.08 3.65 -10.87
N LEU A 160 15.05 2.83 -10.51
CA LEU A 160 16.44 3.22 -10.37
C LEU A 160 17.09 3.30 -11.76
N LEU A 161 17.45 4.52 -12.15
CA LEU A 161 18.12 4.80 -13.43
C LEU A 161 19.64 4.67 -13.30
N ALA A 162 20.19 5.17 -12.19
CA ALA A 162 21.61 5.11 -11.83
C ALA A 162 21.81 5.23 -10.31
N GLY A 163 22.96 4.75 -9.81
CA GLY A 163 23.35 4.88 -8.41
C GLY A 163 22.75 3.80 -7.50
N GLN A 164 22.38 4.19 -6.28
CA GLN A 164 21.94 3.30 -5.22
C GLN A 164 20.70 3.84 -4.50
N LEU A 165 19.81 2.93 -4.15
CA LEU A 165 18.59 3.20 -3.42
C LEU A 165 18.33 2.07 -2.43
N GLU A 166 17.94 2.43 -1.21
CA GLU A 166 17.43 1.52 -0.20
C GLU A 166 15.94 1.80 0.02
N ALA A 167 15.13 0.75 0.08
CA ALA A 167 13.70 0.85 0.29
C ALA A 167 13.29 0.01 1.51
N PHE A 168 12.63 0.66 2.46
CA PHE A 168 12.13 0.03 3.68
C PHE A 168 10.60 0.03 3.65
N LYS A 169 10.03 -1.12 3.27
CA LYS A 169 8.59 -1.33 3.17
C LYS A 169 7.97 -1.47 4.57
N VAL A 170 6.96 -0.67 4.87
CA VAL A 170 6.15 -0.84 6.09
C VAL A 170 5.30 -2.11 5.97
N LYS A 171 5.35 -2.97 6.99
CA LYS A 171 4.50 -4.16 7.05
C LYS A 171 3.03 -3.77 7.15
N ARG A 172 2.23 -4.23 6.19
CA ARG A 172 0.77 -4.13 6.18
C ARG A 172 0.16 -5.48 5.86
N ALA A 173 -1.16 -5.58 6.04
CA ALA A 173 -1.96 -6.68 5.50
C ALA A 173 -1.63 -6.91 4.02
N THR A 174 -1.58 -8.17 3.60
CA THR A 174 -1.22 -8.54 2.23
C THR A 174 -2.12 -7.86 1.20
N GLY A 175 -1.50 -7.28 0.17
CA GLY A 175 -2.19 -6.51 -0.86
C GLY A 175 -2.63 -5.08 -0.46
N MET A 176 -2.32 -4.62 0.76
CA MET A 176 -2.63 -3.25 1.19
C MET A 176 -1.51 -2.24 0.94
N ALA A 177 -0.27 -2.69 0.81
CA ALA A 177 0.82 -1.82 0.42
C ALA A 177 1.80 -2.61 -0.40
N ASP A 178 2.01 -2.17 -1.64
CA ASP A 178 3.02 -2.70 -2.52
C ASP A 178 4.05 -1.62 -2.83
N MET A 179 5.31 -2.00 -2.75
CA MET A 179 6.44 -1.15 -3.10
C MET A 179 7.36 -1.97 -3.99
N ALA A 180 7.64 -1.46 -5.18
CA ALA A 180 8.56 -2.08 -6.11
C ALA A 180 9.63 -1.09 -6.57
N VAL A 181 10.85 -1.59 -6.74
CA VAL A 181 11.97 -0.87 -7.33
C VAL A 181 12.44 -1.62 -8.57
N ASN A 182 12.22 -1.00 -9.72
CA ASN A 182 12.69 -1.48 -11.01
C ASN A 182 14.09 -0.92 -11.28
N ALA A 183 15.03 -1.76 -11.68
CA ALA A 183 16.35 -1.39 -12.18
C ALA A 183 16.51 -1.96 -13.60
N ARG A 184 17.54 -1.52 -14.33
CA ARG A 184 17.77 -1.96 -15.72
C ARG A 184 17.73 -3.49 -15.91
N ASN A 185 18.21 -4.25 -14.93
CA ASN A 185 18.35 -5.71 -15.02
C ASN A 185 17.67 -6.48 -13.87
N ALA A 186 16.82 -5.83 -13.07
CA ALA A 186 16.17 -6.47 -11.92
C ALA A 186 14.92 -5.71 -11.48
N THR A 187 13.98 -6.40 -10.85
CA THR A 187 12.88 -5.79 -10.10
C THR A 187 12.89 -6.36 -8.69
N LEU A 188 12.78 -5.49 -7.69
CA LEU A 188 12.61 -5.83 -6.28
C LEU A 188 11.19 -5.47 -5.89
N GLY A 189 10.46 -6.35 -5.20
CA GLY A 189 9.05 -6.16 -4.80
C GLY A 189 8.68 -6.88 -3.53
#